data_AF-A0A836RTW9-F1
#
_entry.id   AF-A0A836RTW9-F1
#
_cell.length_a   1.000
_cell.length_b   1.000
_cell.length_c   1.000
_cell.angle_alpha   90.00
_cell.angle_beta   90.00
_cell.angle_gamma   90.00
#
_symmetry.space_group_name_H-M   'P 1'
#
loop_
_entity.id
_entity.type
_entity.pdbx_description
1 polymer ?
#
loop_
_entity_poly.entity_id
_entity_poly.type
_entity_poly.pdbx_seq_one_letter_code
_entity_poly.pdbx_strand_id
1 'polypeptide(L)' 'KDNEAAYRILGVSSHATEEEIKKAYKKLVVQFHPDKLMAKGVPEDFIKIATEKMAAINRAYDQISKERGF' A
#
# COMPACT_ATOMS: atom_id res chain seq x y z
N LYS A 1 0.29 -10.30 16.75
CA LYS A 1 -0.42 -10.73 15.53
C LYS A 1 -0.10 -9.73 14.43
N ASP A 2 1.04 -9.90 13.77
CA ASP A 2 1.64 -8.94 12.83
C ASP A 2 0.78 -8.68 11.57
N ASN A 3 -0.13 -9.59 11.25
CA ASN A 3 -0.98 -9.47 10.05
C ASN A 3 -2.05 -8.38 10.17
N GLU A 4 -2.52 -8.09 11.38
CA GLU A 4 -3.53 -7.05 11.60
C GLU A 4 -3.00 -5.66 11.21
N ALA A 5 -1.69 -5.44 11.40
CA ALA A 5 -1.01 -4.23 10.95
C ALA A 5 -0.96 -4.13 9.42
N ALA A 6 -0.72 -5.24 8.72
CA ALA A 6 -0.69 -5.26 7.26
C ALA A 6 -2.07 -4.90 6.65
N TYR A 7 -3.16 -5.48 7.18
CA TYR A 7 -4.52 -5.15 6.73
C TYR A 7 -4.86 -3.69 7.00
N ARG A 8 -4.43 -3.16 8.15
CA ARG A 8 -4.58 -1.73 8.50
C ARG A 8 -3.81 -0.80 7.57
N ILE A 9 -2.58 -1.14 7.18
CA ILE A 9 -1.77 -0.36 6.23
C ILE A 9 -2.47 -0.28 4.86
N LEU A 10 -3.06 -1.39 4.41
CA LEU A 10 -3.86 -1.41 3.18
C LEU A 10 -5.25 -0.78 3.35
N GLY A 11 -5.67 -0.47 4.58
CA GLY A 11 -6.98 0.10 4.88
C GLY A 11 -8.14 -0.86 4.61
N VAL A 12 -7.89 -2.17 4.73
CA VAL A 12 -8.89 -3.23 4.49
C VAL A 12 -9.13 -4.04 5.77
N SER A 13 -10.27 -4.72 5.83
CA SER A 13 -10.56 -5.68 6.89
C SER A 13 -9.69 -6.94 6.75
N SER A 14 -9.36 -7.60 7.87
CA SER A 14 -8.78 -8.95 7.86
C SER A 14 -9.71 -9.99 7.21
N HIS A 15 -11.00 -9.67 7.05
CA HIS A 15 -11.99 -10.48 6.35
C HIS A 15 -12.21 -10.06 4.89
N ALA A 16 -11.50 -9.02 4.39
CA ALA A 16 -11.61 -8.60 3.00
C ALA A 16 -11.25 -9.74 2.05
N THR A 17 -11.88 -9.78 0.88
CA THR A 17 -11.58 -10.73 -0.19
C THR A 17 -10.25 -10.40 -0.89
N GLU A 18 -9.68 -11.36 -1.62
CA GLU A 18 -8.44 -11.13 -2.38
C GLU A 18 -8.58 -9.98 -3.40
N GLU A 19 -9.74 -9.90 -4.05
CA GLU A 19 -10.06 -8.83 -5.00
C GLU A 19 -10.07 -7.46 -4.32
N GLU A 20 -10.66 -7.36 -3.12
CA GLU A 20 -10.66 -6.13 -2.34
C GLU A 20 -9.25 -5.72 -1.91
N ILE A 21 -8.43 -6.69 -1.50
CA ILE A 21 -7.02 -6.46 -1.12
C ILE A 21 -6.23 -5.95 -2.33
N LYS A 22 -6.33 -6.62 -3.48
CA LYS A 22 -5.68 -6.22 -4.74
C LYS A 22 -6.14 -4.83 -5.20
N LYS A 23 -7.44 -4.54 -5.09
CA LYS A 23 -8.03 -3.24 -5.44
C LYS A 23 -7.54 -2.13 -4.51
N ALA A 24 -7.49 -2.37 -3.20
CA ALA A 24 -6.99 -1.41 -2.23
C ALA A 24 -5.50 -1.13 -2.46
N TYR A 25 -4.69 -2.17 -2.65
CA TYR A 25 -3.28 -2.05 -2.99
C TYR A 25 -3.06 -1.17 -4.24
N LYS A 26 -3.75 -1.48 -5.34
CA LYS A 26 -3.64 -0.71 -6.59
C LYS A 26 -4.04 0.76 -6.40
N LYS A 27 -5.11 1.02 -5.62
CA LYS A 27 -5.55 2.39 -5.31
C LYS A 27 -4.49 3.16 -4.54
N LEU A 28 -3.86 2.54 -3.53
CA LEU A 28 -2.82 3.14 -2.72
C LEU A 28 -1.54 3.40 -3.53
N VAL A 29 -1.12 2.45 -4.37
CA VAL A 29 0.04 2.63 -5.27
C VAL A 29 -0.19 3.83 -6.19
N VAL A 30 -1.36 3.96 -6.82
CA VAL A 30 -1.65 5.10 -7.71
C VAL A 30 -1.72 6.43 -6.94
N GLN A 31 -2.11 6.41 -5.67
CA GLN A 31 -2.20 7.59 -4.83
C GLN A 31 -0.83 8.08 -4.36
N PHE A 32 0.07 7.15 -4.02
CA PHE A 32 1.40 7.45 -3.48
C PHE A 32 2.54 7.25 -4.49
N HIS A 33 2.23 7.04 -5.78
CA HIS A 33 3.24 6.81 -6.81
C HIS A 33 4.18 8.03 -6.92
N PRO A 34 5.50 7.88 -6.75
CA PRO A 34 6.44 9.00 -6.72
C PRO A 34 6.44 9.78 -8.04
N ASP A 35 6.35 9.10 -9.18
CA ASP A 35 6.23 9.73 -10.50
C ASP A 35 5.01 10.68 -10.59
N LYS A 36 3.86 10.26 -10.06
CA LYS A 36 2.63 11.04 -10.10
C LYS A 36 2.66 12.23 -9.14
N LEU A 37 3.44 12.13 -8.06
CA LEU A 37 3.68 13.22 -7.12
C LEU A 37 4.69 14.22 -7.67
N MET A 38 5.78 13.73 -8.30
CA MET A 38 6.73 14.56 -9.04
C MET A 38 6.05 15.35 -10.14
N ALA A 39 5.21 14.70 -10.95
CA ALA A 39 4.44 15.37 -12.02
C ALA A 39 3.46 16.44 -11.49
N LYS A 40 3.06 16.36 -10.22
CA LYS A 40 2.21 17.35 -9.54
C LYS A 40 3.01 18.49 -8.89
N GLY A 41 4.33 18.50 -9.01
CA GLY A 41 5.20 19.49 -8.37
C GLY A 41 5.24 19.36 -6.85
N VAL A 42 4.98 18.16 -6.31
CA VAL A 42 5.09 17.90 -4.88
C VAL A 42 6.56 18.00 -4.46
N PRO A 43 6.91 18.69 -3.35
CA PRO A 43 8.29 18.81 -2.91
C PRO A 43 8.95 17.46 -2.60
N GLU A 44 10.27 17.39 -2.76
CA GLU A 44 11.04 16.15 -2.57
C GLU A 44 10.88 15.52 -1.19
N ASP A 45 10.75 16.32 -0.13
CA ASP A 45 10.50 15.80 1.22
C ASP A 45 9.17 15.04 1.33
N PHE A 46 8.13 15.53 0.65
CA PHE A 46 6.85 14.84 0.57
C PHE A 46 6.93 13.59 -0.33
N ILE A 47 7.75 13.63 -1.38
CA ILE A 47 8.00 12.45 -2.23
C ILE A 47 8.73 11.36 -1.44
N LYS A 48 9.68 11.71 -0.57
CA LYS A 48 10.35 10.76 0.34
C LYS A 48 9.34 10.09 1.26
N ILE A 49 8.48 10.87 1.92
CA ILE A 49 7.42 10.35 2.80
C ILE A 49 6.45 9.44 2.02
N ALA A 50 6.07 9.82 0.80
CA ALA A 50 5.22 8.99 -0.04
C ALA A 50 5.90 7.68 -0.46
N THR A 51 7.21 7.72 -0.73
CA THR A 51 8.02 6.54 -1.05
C THR A 51 8.10 5.59 0.15
N GLU A 52 8.30 6.11 1.36
CA GLU A 52 8.27 5.31 2.59
C GLU A 52 6.89 4.66 2.82
N LYS A 53 5.81 5.43 2.62
CA LYS A 53 4.44 4.89 2.67
C LYS A 53 4.23 3.80 1.62
N MET A 54 4.66 4.02 0.38
CA MET A 54 4.56 3.04 -0.69
C MET A 54 5.34 1.76 -0.36
N ALA A 55 6.54 1.88 0.22
CA ALA A 55 7.31 0.73 0.68
C ALA A 55 6.61 -0.05 1.81
N ALA A 56 5.89 0.64 2.70
CA ALA A 56 5.06 -0.01 3.73
C ALA A 56 3.84 -0.72 3.11
N ILE A 57 3.18 -0.09 2.14
CA ILE A 57 2.05 -0.66 1.38
C ILE A 57 2.47 -1.95 0.66
N ASN A 58 3.61 -1.93 -0.02
CA ASN A 58 4.15 -3.09 -0.74
C ASN A 58 4.47 -4.24 0.23
N ARG A 59 5.12 -3.94 1.37
CA ARG A 59 5.42 -4.93 2.42
C ARG A 59 4.14 -5.55 3.00
N ALA A 60 3.14 -4.72 3.28
CA ALA A 60 1.85 -5.19 3.80
C ALA A 60 1.13 -6.11 2.79
N TYR A 61 1.11 -5.72 1.52
CA TYR A 61 0.53 -6.54 0.46
C TYR A 61 1.27 -7.87 0.29
N ASP A 62 2.60 -7.87 0.24
CA ASP A 62 3.42 -9.08 0.14
C ASP A 62 3.18 -10.05 1.31
N GLN A 63 3.12 -9.53 2.55
CA GLN A 63 2.78 -10.30 3.74
C GLN A 63 1.41 -10.99 3.60
N ILE A 64 0.39 -10.23 3.19
CA ILE A 64 -0.98 -10.75 3.05
C ILE A 64 -1.10 -11.75 1.90
N SER A 65 -0.43 -11.49 0.77
CA SER A 65 -0.38 -12.38 -0.40
C SER A 65 0.25 -13.73 -0.01
N LYS A 66 1.38 -13.70 0.71
CA LYS A 66 2.06 -14.90 1.21
C LYS A 66 1.22 -15.68 2.22
N GLU A 67 0.55 -15.00 3.14
CA GLU A 67 -0.32 -15.63 4.12
C GLU A 67 -1.53 -16.32 3.46
N ARG A 68 -2.13 -15.68 2.47
CA ARG A 68 -3.35 -16.16 1.83
C ARG A 68 -3.11 -17.05 0.60
N GLY A 69 -1.89 -17.08 0.09
CA GLY A 69 -1.48 -17.98 -0.99
C GLY A 69 -1.94 -17.57 -2.38
N PHE A 70 -1.95 -16.27 -2.70
CA PHE A 70 -2.25 -15.73 -4.02
C PHE A 70 -1.18 -14.78 -4.57
#